data_AF-A0A972AUZ8-F1
#
_entry.id   AF-A0A972AUZ8-F1
#
_cell.length_a   1.000
_cell.length_b   1.000
_cell.length_c   1.000
_cell.angle_alpha   90.00
_cell.angle_beta   90.00
_cell.angle_gamma   90.00
#
_symmetry.space_group_name_H-M   'P 1'
#
loop_
_entity.id
_entity.type
_entity.pdbx_description
1 polymer ?
#
loop_
_entity_poly.entity_id
_entity_poly.type
_entity_poly.pdbx_seq_one_letter_code
_entity_poly.pdbx_strand_id
1 'polypeptide(L)'
;AGQIAFNFGSFLRFKSKLSLKDPSRQPEKDDFATSVLEDLLARKVKQQPGLIMLHLTAYDDACHRFGKYSEQSKEALLTLDRNLGRILKVVEPDTKVIVFSDHCQLNYSSFCDPDKSTMNDFANHGHMRFFFYYCGGTCFCFPRLISERRLCDLKSFCLGLEGVQRLVTENEMASSGFLAAGAAFGLCAREGYVFDKAIVEKAEHGYSLDRNHYGTFILTSWKEDSICEDVIDVTRLAAQVLGLQYKRGII
;
A
#
# COMPACT_ATOMS: atom_id res chain seq x y z
N ALA A 1 27.27 4.64 -9.76
CA ALA A 1 26.18 4.80 -10.74
C ALA A 1 25.41 3.48 -10.79
N GLY A 2 24.18 3.45 -10.27
CA GLY A 2 23.34 2.25 -10.34
C GLY A 2 22.83 2.07 -11.76
N GLN A 3 23.25 1.02 -12.45
CA GLN A 3 22.61 0.62 -13.70
C GLN A 3 21.26 -0.01 -13.35
N ILE A 4 20.17 0.59 -13.84
CA ILE A 4 18.90 -0.13 -13.99
C ILE A 4 19.11 -1.10 -15.15
N ALA A 5 19.50 -2.32 -14.83
CA ALA A 5 19.69 -3.37 -15.82
C ALA A 5 18.31 -3.95 -16.21
N PHE A 6 17.73 -3.48 -17.31
CA PHE A 6 16.61 -4.18 -17.92
C PHE A 6 17.14 -5.40 -18.68
N ASN A 7 16.94 -6.60 -18.13
CA ASN A 7 17.42 -7.84 -18.76
C ASN A 7 16.46 -8.28 -19.89
N PHE A 8 16.63 -7.66 -21.06
CA PHE A 8 15.84 -7.96 -22.27
C PHE A 8 15.89 -9.45 -22.68
N GLY A 9 16.99 -10.13 -22.37
CA GLY A 9 17.16 -11.56 -22.63
C GLY A 9 16.36 -12.46 -21.69
N SER A 10 16.07 -12.04 -20.47
CA SER A 10 15.15 -12.75 -19.55
C SER A 10 13.70 -12.43 -19.91
N PHE A 11 13.40 -11.20 -20.30
CA PHE A 11 12.09 -10.81 -20.82
C PHE A 11 11.66 -11.70 -22.00
N LEU A 12 12.50 -11.83 -23.03
CA LEU A 12 12.19 -12.66 -24.19
C LEU A 12 12.00 -14.15 -23.86
N ARG A 13 12.68 -14.66 -22.83
CA ARG A 13 12.61 -16.05 -22.39
C ARG A 13 11.33 -16.37 -21.64
N PHE A 14 10.87 -15.44 -20.81
CA PHE A 14 9.73 -15.68 -19.93
C PHE A 14 8.44 -15.00 -20.40
N LYS A 15 8.46 -14.20 -21.48
CA LYS A 15 7.28 -13.49 -21.99
C LYS A 15 6.07 -14.41 -22.26
N SER A 16 6.30 -15.71 -22.51
CA SER A 16 5.22 -16.69 -22.68
C SER A 16 4.39 -16.92 -21.41
N LYS A 17 4.95 -16.60 -20.24
CA LYS A 17 4.25 -16.59 -18.96
C LYS A 17 3.37 -15.36 -18.77
N LEU A 18 3.54 -14.32 -19.59
CA LEU A 18 2.68 -13.14 -19.58
C LEU A 18 1.57 -13.35 -20.61
N SER A 19 0.32 -13.51 -20.17
CA SER A 19 -0.82 -13.26 -21.05
C SER A 19 -0.94 -11.76 -21.32
N LEU A 20 -0.32 -11.28 -22.41
CA LEU A 20 -0.46 -9.89 -22.88
C LEU A 20 -1.90 -9.52 -23.29
N LYS A 21 -2.82 -10.49 -23.30
CA LYS A 21 -4.23 -10.31 -23.68
C LYS A 21 -5.14 -9.96 -22.50
N ASP A 22 -4.70 -10.21 -21.26
CA ASP A 22 -5.51 -9.93 -20.07
C ASP A 22 -4.64 -9.33 -18.95
N PRO A 23 -4.64 -7.99 -18.81
CA PRO A 23 -3.85 -7.32 -17.78
C PRO A 23 -4.30 -7.64 -16.33
N SER A 24 -5.44 -8.31 -16.14
CA SER A 24 -5.96 -8.72 -14.82
C SER A 24 -5.36 -10.03 -14.28
N ARG A 25 -4.47 -10.68 -15.03
CA ARG A 25 -3.77 -11.92 -14.61
C ARG A 25 -2.51 -11.61 -13.80
N GLN A 26 -2.70 -11.06 -12.60
CA GLN A 26 -1.59 -10.72 -11.69
C GLN A 26 -0.73 -11.92 -11.27
N PRO A 27 -1.26 -13.13 -11.00
CA PRO A 27 -0.43 -14.29 -10.68
C PRO A 27 0.62 -14.62 -11.76
N GLU A 28 0.28 -14.42 -13.04
CA GLU A 28 1.20 -14.63 -14.17
C GLU A 28 2.34 -13.60 -14.20
N LYS A 29 2.07 -12.36 -13.77
CA LYS A 29 3.09 -11.30 -13.67
C LYS A 29 4.05 -11.59 -12.54
N ASP A 30 3.55 -12.03 -11.38
CA ASP A 30 4.38 -12.44 -10.25
C ASP A 30 5.27 -13.64 -10.62
N ASP A 31 4.71 -14.63 -11.31
CA ASP A 31 5.46 -15.79 -11.82
C ASP A 31 6.52 -15.38 -12.84
N PHE A 32 6.20 -14.46 -13.75
CA PHE A 32 7.14 -13.89 -14.71
C PHE A 32 8.27 -13.16 -14.00
N ALA A 33 7.96 -12.23 -13.09
CA ALA A 33 8.93 -11.42 -12.37
C ALA A 33 9.86 -12.29 -11.51
N THR A 34 9.30 -13.30 -10.83
CA THR A 34 10.05 -14.33 -10.11
C THR A 34 11.02 -15.08 -11.03
N SER A 35 10.57 -15.47 -12.22
CA SER A 35 11.42 -16.20 -13.18
C SER A 35 12.56 -15.33 -13.72
N VAL A 36 12.28 -14.04 -13.96
CA VAL A 36 13.31 -13.07 -14.37
C VAL A 36 14.36 -12.92 -13.26
N LEU A 37 13.93 -12.84 -12.00
CA LEU A 37 14.85 -12.76 -10.86
C LEU A 37 15.69 -14.03 -10.70
N GLU A 38 15.07 -15.22 -10.80
CA GLU A 38 15.79 -16.50 -10.74
C GLU A 38 16.91 -16.55 -11.78
N ASP A 39 16.61 -16.15 -13.01
CA ASP A 39 17.56 -16.15 -14.11
C ASP A 39 18.67 -15.11 -13.93
N LEU A 40 18.36 -13.97 -13.32
CA LEU A 40 19.35 -12.94 -13.00
C LEU A 40 20.33 -13.42 -11.92
N LEU A 41 19.82 -14.09 -10.87
CA LEU A 41 20.62 -14.63 -9.78
C LEU A 41 21.46 -15.83 -10.23
N ALA A 42 20.86 -16.79 -10.95
CA ALA A 42 21.52 -18.00 -11.41
C ALA A 42 22.68 -17.75 -12.38
N ARG A 43 22.59 -16.67 -13.17
CA ARG A 43 23.64 -16.35 -14.16
C ARG A 43 24.89 -15.73 -13.57
N LYS A 44 24.91 -15.43 -12.27
CA LYS A 44 26.03 -14.75 -11.60
C LYS A 44 26.62 -13.66 -12.49
N VAL A 45 25.74 -12.77 -12.96
CA VAL A 45 26.10 -11.72 -13.90
C VAL A 45 27.38 -11.07 -13.39
N LYS A 46 28.38 -10.85 -14.25
CA LYS A 46 29.74 -10.37 -13.88
C LYS A 46 29.73 -9.18 -12.91
N GLN A 47 28.65 -8.40 -12.91
CA GLN A 47 28.30 -7.47 -11.85
C GLN A 47 26.92 -7.84 -11.33
N GLN A 48 26.87 -8.47 -10.15
CA GLN A 48 25.60 -8.62 -9.46
C GLN A 48 25.21 -7.27 -8.86
N PRO A 49 23.93 -6.86 -8.97
CA PRO A 49 23.46 -5.64 -8.33
C PRO A 49 23.57 -5.77 -6.80
N GLY A 50 24.08 -4.73 -6.14
CA GLY A 50 24.19 -4.71 -4.67
C GLY A 50 22.84 -4.67 -3.95
N LEU A 51 21.76 -4.35 -4.66
CA LEU A 51 20.39 -4.36 -4.17
C LEU A 51 19.45 -4.80 -5.28
N ILE A 52 18.55 -5.73 -4.98
CA ILE A 52 17.44 -6.12 -5.86
C ILE A 52 16.15 -5.96 -5.09
N MET A 53 15.13 -5.38 -5.74
CA MET A 53 13.78 -5.27 -5.20
C MET A 53 12.82 -5.99 -6.15
N LEU A 54 11.92 -6.78 -5.58
CA LEU A 54 10.85 -7.45 -6.28
C LEU A 54 9.54 -7.17 -5.54
N HIS A 55 8.54 -6.68 -6.28
CA HIS A 55 7.19 -6.47 -5.76
C HIS A 55 6.27 -7.53 -6.38
N LEU A 56 5.61 -8.31 -5.53
CA LEU A 56 4.65 -9.35 -5.91
C LEU A 56 3.24 -8.87 -5.54
N THR A 57 2.38 -8.66 -6.53
CA THR A 57 1.12 -7.91 -6.37
C THR A 57 -0.12 -8.79 -6.49
N ALA A 58 0.01 -10.10 -6.75
CA ALA A 58 -1.14 -10.97 -6.97
C ALA A 58 -2.04 -11.11 -5.74
N TYR A 59 -1.46 -11.08 -4.54
CA TYR A 59 -2.22 -11.15 -3.29
C TYR A 59 -3.10 -9.91 -3.08
N ASP A 60 -2.54 -8.73 -3.34
CA ASP A 60 -3.23 -7.46 -3.25
C ASP A 60 -4.45 -7.40 -4.20
N ASP A 61 -4.25 -7.71 -5.49
CA ASP A 61 -5.33 -7.74 -6.49
C ASP A 61 -6.44 -8.74 -6.12
N ALA A 62 -6.07 -9.91 -5.59
CA ALA A 62 -7.04 -10.90 -5.15
C ALA A 62 -7.87 -10.38 -3.97
N CYS A 63 -7.24 -9.67 -3.03
CA CYS A 63 -7.93 -9.07 -1.89
C CYS A 63 -8.92 -7.98 -2.33
N HIS A 64 -8.49 -7.05 -3.19
CA HIS A 64 -9.38 -6.03 -3.76
C HIS A 64 -10.59 -6.67 -4.46
N ARG A 65 -10.36 -7.66 -5.35
CA ARG A 65 -11.42 -8.23 -6.18
C ARG A 65 -12.37 -9.17 -5.46
N PHE A 66 -11.85 -9.99 -4.55
CA PHE A 66 -12.59 -11.11 -3.96
C PHE A 66 -12.74 -11.02 -2.45
N GLY A 67 -11.98 -10.15 -1.79
CA GLY A 67 -11.93 -9.98 -0.35
C GLY A 67 -10.79 -10.79 0.27
N LYS A 68 -10.26 -10.29 1.39
CA LYS A 68 -9.08 -10.81 2.10
C LYS A 68 -9.15 -12.30 2.48
N TYR A 69 -10.34 -12.77 2.83
CA TYR A 69 -10.58 -14.13 3.31
C TYR A 69 -11.23 -15.05 2.26
N SER A 70 -11.22 -14.66 1.00
CA SER A 70 -11.72 -15.49 -0.10
C SER A 70 -10.76 -16.65 -0.42
N GLU A 71 -11.28 -17.70 -1.06
CA GLU A 71 -10.42 -18.79 -1.57
C GLU A 71 -9.42 -18.28 -2.62
N GLN A 72 -9.79 -17.27 -3.41
CA GLN A 72 -8.91 -16.63 -4.38
C GLN A 72 -7.72 -15.93 -3.72
N SER A 73 -7.96 -15.18 -2.63
CA SER A 73 -6.88 -14.54 -1.87
C SER A 73 -5.98 -15.56 -1.19
N LYS A 74 -6.54 -16.69 -0.74
CA LYS A 74 -5.77 -17.81 -0.21
C LYS A 74 -4.91 -18.48 -1.28
N GLU A 75 -5.44 -18.72 -2.47
CA GLU A 75 -4.68 -19.24 -3.62
C GLU A 75 -3.56 -18.29 -4.06
N ALA A 76 -3.82 -16.97 -4.05
CA ALA A 76 -2.82 -15.96 -4.33
C ALA A 76 -1.71 -15.97 -3.27
N LEU A 77 -2.05 -16.13 -1.99
CA LEU A 77 -1.08 -16.26 -0.90
C LEU A 77 -0.21 -17.53 -1.04
N LEU A 78 -0.81 -18.67 -1.40
CA LEU A 78 -0.06 -19.90 -1.72
C LEU A 78 0.85 -19.73 -2.94
N THR A 79 0.47 -18.88 -3.90
CA THR A 79 1.31 -18.54 -5.06
C THR A 79 2.48 -17.65 -4.65
N LEU A 80 2.24 -16.67 -3.78
CA LEU A 80 3.29 -15.84 -3.19
C LEU A 80 4.31 -16.70 -2.44
N ASP A 81 3.86 -17.64 -1.59
CA ASP A 81 4.74 -18.57 -0.87
C ASP A 81 5.60 -19.41 -1.82
N ARG A 82 5.00 -19.98 -2.88
CA ARG A 82 5.75 -20.74 -3.90
C ARG A 82 6.80 -19.88 -4.61
N ASN A 83 6.46 -18.63 -4.93
CA ASN A 83 7.39 -17.70 -5.58
C ASN A 83 8.53 -17.27 -4.65
N LEU A 84 8.25 -17.03 -3.37
CA LEU A 84 9.29 -16.79 -2.37
C LEU A 84 10.22 -18.00 -2.23
N GLY A 85 9.67 -19.21 -2.10
CA GLY A 85 10.47 -20.44 -2.01
C GLY A 85 11.35 -20.69 -3.25
N ARG A 86 10.89 -20.28 -4.43
CA ARG A 86 11.66 -20.29 -5.68
C ARG A 86 12.86 -19.35 -5.63
N ILE A 87 12.66 -18.11 -5.18
CA ILE A 87 13.73 -17.11 -5.04
C ILE A 87 14.76 -17.57 -4.00
N LEU A 88 14.31 -18.02 -2.83
CA LEU A 88 15.21 -18.44 -1.74
C LEU A 88 16.11 -19.64 -2.13
N LYS A 89 15.70 -20.47 -3.09
CA LYS A 89 16.53 -21.58 -3.60
C LYS A 89 17.71 -21.15 -4.46
N VAL A 90 17.66 -19.95 -5.05
CA VAL A 90 18.67 -19.46 -5.99
C VAL A 90 19.49 -18.30 -5.42
N VAL A 91 19.09 -17.76 -4.29
CA VAL A 91 19.83 -16.73 -3.55
C VAL A 91 21.09 -17.33 -2.91
N GLU A 92 22.22 -16.64 -3.01
CA GLU A 92 23.47 -17.08 -2.41
C GLU A 92 23.41 -17.01 -0.86
N PRO A 93 24.08 -17.93 -0.12
CA PRO A 93 23.94 -18.01 1.34
C PRO A 93 24.30 -16.74 2.13
N ASP A 94 25.14 -15.87 1.57
CA ASP A 94 25.57 -14.61 2.17
C ASP A 94 24.67 -13.42 1.82
N THR A 95 23.72 -13.60 0.89
CA THR A 95 22.73 -12.58 0.55
C THR A 95 21.76 -12.35 1.71
N LYS A 96 21.59 -11.08 2.08
CA LYS A 96 20.58 -10.65 3.05
C LYS A 96 19.24 -10.45 2.35
N VAL A 97 18.20 -11.10 2.87
CA VAL A 97 16.83 -11.02 2.33
C VAL A 97 15.93 -10.35 3.35
N ILE A 98 15.23 -9.30 2.91
CA ILE A 98 14.16 -8.65 3.65
C ILE A 98 12.85 -8.92 2.89
N VAL A 99 11.86 -9.48 3.57
CA VAL A 99 10.51 -9.66 3.06
C VAL A 99 9.59 -8.79 3.91
N PHE A 100 8.83 -7.91 3.28
CA PHE A 100 7.92 -7.04 4.01
C PHE A 100 6.66 -6.78 3.19
N SER A 101 5.61 -6.36 3.89
CA SER A 101 4.38 -5.85 3.29
C SER A 101 4.39 -4.33 3.38
N ASP A 102 3.96 -3.68 2.30
CA ASP A 102 3.80 -2.23 2.19
C ASP A 102 2.50 -1.74 2.85
N HIS A 103 1.43 -2.53 2.78
CA HIS A 103 0.17 -2.24 3.45
C HIS A 103 -0.66 -3.48 3.83
N CYS A 104 -1.64 -3.28 4.71
CA CYS A 104 -2.69 -4.25 5.00
C CYS A 104 -4.02 -3.85 4.36
N GLN A 105 -4.97 -4.78 4.28
CA GLN A 105 -6.32 -4.54 3.79
C GLN A 105 -7.38 -5.03 4.79
N LEU A 106 -8.57 -4.43 4.72
CA LEU A 106 -9.79 -4.86 5.41
C LEU A 106 -10.92 -5.04 4.40
N ASN A 107 -11.78 -6.02 4.67
CA ASN A 107 -13.00 -6.20 3.90
C ASN A 107 -14.00 -5.08 4.20
N TYR A 108 -14.76 -4.70 3.19
CA TYR A 108 -15.86 -3.77 3.35
C TYR A 108 -17.09 -4.23 2.54
N SER A 109 -18.26 -3.78 2.98
CA SER A 109 -19.55 -4.06 2.32
C SER A 109 -20.43 -2.82 2.23
N SER A 110 -19.90 -1.66 2.62
CA SER A 110 -20.59 -0.37 2.63
C SER A 110 -19.58 0.73 2.34
N PHE A 111 -20.07 1.91 1.92
CA PHE A 111 -19.23 3.06 1.66
C PHE A 111 -19.82 4.31 2.31
N CYS A 112 -18.96 5.30 2.55
CA CYS A 112 -19.32 6.63 3.01
C CYS A 112 -18.81 7.63 1.96
N ASP A 113 -19.68 8.52 1.50
CA ASP A 113 -19.34 9.58 0.54
C ASP A 113 -19.51 10.96 1.20
N PRO A 114 -18.54 11.43 2.01
CA PRO A 114 -18.62 12.72 2.67
C PRO A 114 -18.89 13.89 1.74
N ASP A 115 -18.36 13.90 0.51
CA ASP A 115 -18.66 14.94 -0.47
C ASP A 115 -20.17 14.99 -0.73
N LYS A 116 -20.78 13.87 -1.15
CA LYS A 116 -22.22 13.80 -1.43
C LYS A 116 -23.08 14.09 -0.20
N SER A 117 -22.70 13.56 0.97
CA SER A 117 -23.43 13.76 2.22
C SER A 117 -23.44 15.20 2.69
N THR A 118 -22.45 16.01 2.30
CA THR A 118 -22.29 17.40 2.75
C THR A 118 -22.74 18.43 1.70
N MET A 119 -23.02 17.99 0.46
CA MET A 119 -23.41 18.89 -0.63
C MET A 119 -24.61 19.79 -0.30
N ASN A 120 -25.66 19.25 0.33
CA ASN A 120 -26.89 20.02 0.57
C ASN A 120 -26.71 21.09 1.66
N ASP A 121 -25.93 20.80 2.69
CA ASP A 121 -25.83 21.65 3.89
C ASP A 121 -24.65 22.63 3.82
N PHE A 122 -23.64 22.32 3.00
CA PHE A 122 -22.38 23.06 2.98
C PHE A 122 -21.99 23.61 1.59
N ALA A 123 -22.65 23.21 0.50
CA ALA A 123 -22.46 23.89 -0.78
C ALA A 123 -23.14 25.26 -0.79
N ASN A 124 -22.57 26.21 -1.51
CA ASN A 124 -23.17 27.53 -1.75
C ASN A 124 -23.21 27.79 -3.25
N HIS A 125 -24.40 28.01 -3.80
CA HIS A 125 -24.61 28.40 -5.19
C HIS A 125 -23.90 27.49 -6.22
N GLY A 126 -23.79 26.19 -5.95
CA GLY A 126 -23.17 25.22 -6.86
C GLY A 126 -21.64 25.22 -6.90
N HIS A 127 -20.94 25.99 -6.05
CA HIS A 127 -19.48 25.96 -5.95
C HIS A 127 -19.00 25.12 -4.76
N MET A 128 -18.10 24.17 -5.03
CA MET A 128 -17.45 23.37 -3.99
C MET A 128 -16.48 24.24 -3.17
N ARG A 129 -16.79 24.41 -1.88
CA ARG A 129 -15.95 25.18 -0.92
C ARG A 129 -14.86 24.34 -0.25
N PHE A 130 -14.97 23.04 -0.41
CA PHE A 130 -14.06 22.01 0.06
C PHE A 130 -14.21 20.80 -0.86
N PHE A 131 -13.31 19.83 -0.75
CA PHE A 131 -13.49 18.49 -1.29
C PHE A 131 -12.85 17.49 -0.35
N PHE A 132 -13.31 16.24 -0.40
CA PHE A 132 -12.64 15.14 0.28
C PHE A 132 -11.77 14.35 -0.70
N TYR A 133 -10.51 14.15 -0.32
CA TYR A 133 -9.61 13.23 -1.00
C TYR A 133 -9.73 11.85 -0.35
N TYR A 134 -10.19 10.85 -1.11
CA TYR A 134 -10.43 9.50 -0.62
C TYR A 134 -9.17 8.64 -0.74
N CYS A 135 -8.84 7.94 0.34
CA CYS A 135 -7.68 7.06 0.48
C CYS A 135 -8.12 5.69 1.04
N GLY A 136 -9.27 5.19 0.61
CA GLY A 136 -9.83 3.94 1.12
C GLY A 136 -10.38 4.08 2.53
N GLY A 137 -9.71 3.47 3.52
CA GLY A 137 -10.11 3.52 4.93
C GLY A 137 -10.00 4.91 5.59
N THR A 138 -9.40 5.88 4.91
CA THR A 138 -9.28 7.27 5.37
C THR A 138 -9.66 8.25 4.26
N CYS A 139 -10.06 9.47 4.64
CA CYS A 139 -10.19 10.57 3.71
C CYS A 139 -9.81 11.89 4.35
N PHE A 140 -9.48 12.88 3.51
CA PHE A 140 -8.91 14.17 3.94
C PHE A 140 -9.68 15.34 3.34
N CYS A 141 -10.12 16.27 4.18
CA CYS A 141 -10.86 17.46 3.75
C CYS A 141 -9.90 18.58 3.36
N PHE A 142 -10.01 19.07 2.13
CA PHE A 142 -9.25 20.20 1.62
C PHE A 142 -10.17 21.42 1.47
N PRO A 143 -10.00 22.46 2.30
CA PRO A 143 -10.78 23.68 2.19
C PRO A 143 -10.26 24.55 1.04
N ARG A 144 -11.16 25.27 0.36
CA ARG A 144 -10.80 26.27 -0.66
C ARG A 144 -11.29 27.68 -0.29
N LEU A 145 -12.53 27.80 0.18
CA LEU A 145 -13.18 29.08 0.53
C LEU A 145 -14.27 28.87 1.61
N ILE A 146 -13.89 28.28 2.74
CA ILE A 146 -14.78 28.01 3.88
C ILE A 146 -14.25 28.73 5.12
N SER A 147 -15.14 29.32 5.92
CA SER A 147 -14.73 29.95 7.19
C SER A 147 -14.42 28.88 8.24
N GLU A 148 -13.57 29.21 9.22
CA GLU A 148 -13.22 28.28 10.30
C GLU A 148 -14.45 27.76 11.05
N ARG A 149 -15.43 28.62 11.36
CA ARG A 149 -16.69 28.20 11.99
C ARG A 149 -17.42 27.15 11.16
N ARG A 150 -17.55 27.37 9.85
CA ARG A 150 -18.21 26.41 8.94
C ARG A 150 -17.40 25.12 8.78
N LEU A 151 -16.08 25.20 8.87
CA LEU A 151 -15.20 24.04 8.88
C LEU A 151 -15.38 23.21 10.16
N CYS A 152 -15.56 23.85 11.32
CA CYS A 152 -15.94 23.17 12.56
C CYS A 152 -17.31 22.48 12.44
N ASP A 153 -18.31 23.18 11.89
CA ASP A 153 -19.64 22.60 11.65
C ASP A 153 -19.57 21.39 10.72
N LEU A 154 -18.77 21.47 9.63
CA LEU A 154 -18.53 20.37 8.68
C LEU A 154 -17.88 19.18 9.37
N LYS A 155 -16.84 19.42 10.17
CA LYS A 155 -16.14 18.40 10.94
C LYS A 155 -17.09 17.67 11.91
N SER A 156 -17.93 18.42 12.63
CA SER A 156 -18.94 17.85 13.53
C SER A 156 -20.01 17.06 12.78
N PHE A 157 -20.47 17.53 11.62
CA PHE A 157 -21.40 16.81 10.77
C PHE A 157 -20.81 15.48 10.29
N CYS A 158 -19.58 15.49 9.77
CA CYS A 158 -18.89 14.30 9.27
C CYS A 158 -18.69 13.23 10.35
N LEU A 159 -18.44 13.64 11.60
CA LEU A 159 -18.36 12.71 12.73
C LEU A 159 -19.67 11.98 13.02
N GLY A 160 -20.82 12.54 12.62
CA GLY A 160 -22.13 11.91 12.74
C GLY A 160 -22.49 11.00 11.57
N LEU A 161 -21.68 10.93 10.51
CA LEU A 161 -21.98 10.10 9.34
C LEU A 161 -21.89 8.61 9.67
N GLU A 162 -22.84 7.85 9.13
CA GLU A 162 -22.77 6.40 9.14
C GLU A 162 -21.53 5.95 8.36
N GLY A 163 -20.65 5.18 9.02
CA GLY A 163 -19.39 4.73 8.47
C GLY A 163 -18.16 5.53 8.91
N VAL A 164 -18.32 6.65 9.61
CA VAL A 164 -17.19 7.36 10.23
C VAL A 164 -16.97 6.82 11.66
N GLN A 165 -15.71 6.53 12.00
CA GLN A 165 -15.31 6.06 13.33
C GLN A 165 -14.77 7.20 14.18
N ARG A 166 -13.82 7.97 13.64
CA ARG A 166 -13.13 9.06 14.34
C ARG A 166 -12.48 10.00 13.35
N LEU A 167 -11.90 11.08 13.87
CA LEU A 167 -10.97 11.91 13.12
C LEU A 167 -9.59 11.26 13.06
N VAL A 168 -8.88 11.53 11.98
CA VAL A 168 -7.43 11.34 11.89
C VAL A 168 -6.78 12.33 12.87
N THR A 169 -5.86 11.83 13.70
CA THR A 169 -5.11 12.66 14.65
C THR A 169 -4.13 13.57 13.93
N GLU A 170 -3.68 14.65 14.58
CA GLU A 170 -2.68 15.56 14.00
C GLU A 170 -1.37 14.85 13.64
N ASN A 171 -0.93 13.90 14.48
CA ASN A 171 0.25 13.07 14.20
C ASN A 171 0.05 12.18 12.97
N GLU A 172 -1.11 11.53 12.82
CA GLU A 172 -1.42 10.73 11.62
C GLU A 172 -1.53 11.61 10.36
N MET A 173 -2.10 12.81 10.47
CA MET A 173 -2.14 13.81 9.38
C MET A 173 -0.74 14.26 8.96
N ALA A 174 0.15 14.47 9.93
CA ALA A 174 1.53 14.87 9.69
C ALA A 174 2.33 13.73 9.05
N SER A 175 2.26 12.53 9.62
CA SER A 175 2.98 11.35 9.12
C SER A 175 2.53 10.92 7.71
N SER A 176 1.27 11.16 7.36
CA SER A 176 0.75 10.88 6.01
C SER A 176 1.08 11.97 4.98
N GLY A 177 1.65 13.11 5.40
CA GLY A 177 1.95 14.25 4.54
C GLY A 177 0.74 15.15 4.22
N PHE A 178 -0.48 14.74 4.59
CA PHE A 178 -1.70 15.50 4.28
C PHE A 178 -1.81 16.82 5.05
N LEU A 179 -1.22 16.92 6.25
CA LEU A 179 -1.14 18.18 6.97
C LEU A 179 -0.33 19.22 6.17
N ALA A 180 0.83 18.83 5.65
CA ALA A 180 1.68 19.71 4.84
C ALA A 180 1.05 20.02 3.47
N ALA A 181 0.28 19.08 2.92
CA ALA A 181 -0.48 19.29 1.68
C ALA A 181 -1.64 20.29 1.84
N GLY A 182 -1.99 20.69 3.07
CA GLY A 182 -3.05 21.67 3.35
C GLY A 182 -4.42 21.05 3.65
N ALA A 183 -4.50 19.77 4.00
CA ALA A 183 -5.73 19.18 4.49
C ALA A 183 -6.07 19.74 5.89
N ALA A 184 -7.33 20.11 6.09
CA ALA A 184 -7.81 20.70 7.34
C ALA A 184 -8.10 19.68 8.43
N PHE A 185 -8.62 18.51 8.06
CA PHE A 185 -8.83 17.36 8.93
C PHE A 185 -8.99 16.10 8.10
N GLY A 186 -8.80 14.93 8.72
CA GLY A 186 -9.07 13.64 8.11
C GLY A 186 -10.12 12.86 8.89
N LEU A 187 -10.75 11.89 8.24
CA LEU A 187 -11.71 10.96 8.82
C LEU A 187 -11.19 9.53 8.67
N CYS A 188 -11.42 8.71 9.69
CA CYS A 188 -11.18 7.26 9.66
C CYS A 188 -12.52 6.54 9.49
N ALA A 189 -12.59 5.64 8.52
CA ALA A 189 -13.76 4.81 8.30
C ALA A 189 -13.89 3.76 9.42
N ARG A 190 -15.11 3.39 9.74
CA ARG A 190 -15.43 2.22 10.57
C ARG A 190 -15.14 0.96 9.76
N GLU A 191 -14.75 -0.13 10.42
CA GLU A 191 -14.65 -1.42 9.76
C GLU A 191 -15.97 -1.82 9.07
N GLY A 192 -15.86 -2.40 7.88
CA GLY A 192 -17.00 -2.65 7.00
C GLY A 192 -17.35 -1.49 6.06
N TYR A 193 -16.78 -0.30 6.27
CA TYR A 193 -16.96 0.89 5.44
C TYR A 193 -15.66 1.35 4.79
N VAL A 194 -15.76 1.90 3.59
CA VAL A 194 -14.70 2.62 2.88
C VAL A 194 -15.16 4.04 2.55
N PHE A 195 -14.24 4.99 2.39
CA PHE A 195 -14.57 6.27 1.75
C PHE A 195 -14.49 6.12 0.23
N ASP A 196 -15.65 6.12 -0.41
CA ASP A 196 -15.79 6.02 -1.87
C ASP A 196 -17.17 6.54 -2.30
N LYS A 197 -17.48 6.50 -3.59
CA LYS A 197 -18.77 6.88 -4.19
C LYS A 197 -19.68 5.69 -4.47
N ALA A 198 -19.11 4.48 -4.46
CA ALA A 198 -19.80 3.22 -4.67
C ALA A 198 -18.97 2.05 -4.10
N ILE A 199 -19.58 0.87 -3.98
CA ILE A 199 -18.84 -0.37 -3.70
C ILE A 199 -18.26 -0.85 -5.04
N VAL A 200 -16.95 -0.67 -5.21
CA VAL A 200 -16.23 -1.13 -6.41
C VAL A 200 -15.52 -2.45 -6.14
N GLU A 201 -15.00 -2.63 -4.93
CA GLU A 201 -14.14 -3.74 -4.53
C GLU A 201 -14.69 -4.42 -3.27
N LYS A 202 -13.95 -5.41 -2.76
CA LYS A 202 -14.32 -6.25 -1.60
C LYS A 202 -13.41 -6.04 -0.39
N ALA A 203 -12.20 -5.57 -0.63
CA ALA A 203 -11.28 -5.14 0.41
C ALA A 203 -10.53 -3.90 -0.06
N GLU A 204 -10.06 -3.10 0.89
CA GLU A 204 -9.33 -1.86 0.61
C GLU A 204 -8.28 -1.65 1.71
N HIS A 205 -7.26 -0.86 1.41
CA HIS A 205 -6.23 -0.42 2.36
C HIS A 205 -6.50 1.03 2.83
N GLY A 206 -5.51 1.68 3.46
CA GLY A 206 -5.61 3.07 3.92
C GLY A 206 -6.43 3.27 5.20
N TYR A 207 -6.65 2.21 5.97
CA TYR A 207 -7.24 2.29 7.31
C TYR A 207 -6.17 2.73 8.34
N SER A 208 -6.61 3.32 9.45
CA SER A 208 -5.71 3.67 10.56
C SER A 208 -5.10 2.43 11.24
N LEU A 209 -3.85 2.57 11.70
CA LEU A 209 -3.03 1.48 12.27
C LEU A 209 -3.35 1.15 13.74
N ASP A 210 -4.32 1.82 14.35
CA ASP A 210 -4.79 1.54 15.73
C ASP A 210 -5.63 0.25 15.85
N ARG A 211 -5.73 -0.53 14.77
CA ARG A 211 -6.47 -1.81 14.73
C ARG A 211 -5.50 -2.98 14.85
N ASN A 212 -5.64 -3.79 15.90
CA ASN A 212 -4.75 -4.92 16.20
C ASN A 212 -4.59 -5.96 15.08
N HIS A 213 -5.53 -6.04 14.13
CA HIS A 213 -5.51 -6.99 13.01
C HIS A 213 -5.22 -6.33 11.66
N TYR A 214 -4.78 -5.07 11.67
CA TYR A 214 -4.45 -4.28 10.50
C TYR A 214 -3.04 -3.71 10.65
N GLY A 215 -2.08 -4.37 10.02
CA GLY A 215 -0.69 -3.98 10.10
C GLY A 215 0.15 -4.62 9.01
N THR A 216 1.34 -4.09 8.84
CA THR A 216 2.37 -4.63 7.95
C THR A 216 3.21 -5.66 8.71
N PHE A 217 4.04 -6.39 7.97
CA PHE A 217 5.03 -7.28 8.57
C PHE A 217 6.40 -7.04 7.93
N ILE A 218 7.45 -7.40 8.66
CA ILE A 218 8.83 -7.40 8.20
C ILE A 218 9.47 -8.70 8.68
N LEU A 219 10.16 -9.39 7.77
CA LEU A 219 10.91 -10.62 8.01
C LEU A 219 12.30 -10.47 7.41
N THR A 220 13.31 -10.92 8.15
CA THR A 220 14.72 -10.86 7.73
C THR A 220 15.31 -12.28 7.73
N SER A 221 16.23 -12.56 6.80
CA SER A 221 16.95 -13.85 6.76
C SER A 221 18.04 -13.99 7.83
N TRP A 222 18.22 -12.97 8.67
CA TRP A 222 19.17 -12.94 9.78
C TRP A 222 18.49 -12.41 11.04
N LYS A 223 19.10 -12.70 12.19
CA LYS A 223 18.66 -12.13 13.47
C LYS A 223 19.10 -10.67 13.54
N GLU A 224 18.13 -9.77 13.67
CA GLU A 224 18.39 -8.36 13.94
C GLU A 224 18.19 -8.09 15.44
N ASP A 225 19.09 -7.32 16.05
CA ASP A 225 18.99 -6.97 17.48
C ASP A 225 18.04 -5.78 17.72
N SER A 226 17.73 -5.00 16.67
CA SER A 226 16.72 -3.93 16.70
C SER A 226 15.38 -4.38 16.14
N ILE A 227 14.30 -4.10 16.87
CA ILE A 227 12.92 -4.29 16.41
C ILE A 227 12.67 -3.31 15.26
N CYS A 228 12.27 -3.82 14.08
CA CYS A 228 11.65 -3.00 13.05
C CYS A 228 10.15 -3.06 13.25
N GLU A 229 9.56 -1.92 13.56
CA GLU A 229 8.14 -1.81 13.89
C GLU A 229 7.32 -1.29 12.72
N ASP A 230 7.96 -0.54 11.80
CA ASP A 230 7.29 0.15 10.69
C ASP A 230 7.97 -0.15 9.35
N VAL A 231 7.20 -0.16 8.25
CA VAL A 231 7.73 -0.31 6.88
C VAL A 231 8.79 0.74 6.55
N ILE A 232 8.71 1.94 7.15
CA ILE A 232 9.74 2.98 6.98
C ILE A 232 11.11 2.51 7.49
N ASP A 233 11.16 1.61 8.47
CA ASP A 233 12.41 1.05 8.99
C ASP A 233 13.10 0.11 8.00
N VAL A 234 12.38 -0.41 6.99
CA VAL A 234 12.98 -1.25 5.93
C VAL A 234 14.09 -0.49 5.19
N THR A 235 13.90 0.82 4.96
CA THR A 235 14.93 1.63 4.31
C THR A 235 16.18 1.75 5.18
N ARG A 236 16.00 1.87 6.50
CA ARG A 236 17.09 1.90 7.47
C ARG A 236 17.82 0.55 7.50
N LEU A 237 17.10 -0.57 7.52
CA LEU A 237 17.68 -1.91 7.45
C LEU A 237 18.50 -2.10 6.18
N ALA A 238 17.94 -1.73 5.02
CA ALA A 238 18.63 -1.82 3.75
C ALA A 238 19.92 -0.99 3.76
N ALA A 239 19.87 0.24 4.28
CA ALA A 239 21.05 1.09 4.41
C ALA A 239 22.12 0.46 5.33
N GLN A 240 21.73 -0.11 6.46
CA GLN A 240 22.64 -0.80 7.39
C GLN A 240 23.33 -2.00 6.73
N VAL A 241 22.57 -2.84 6.02
CA VAL A 241 23.11 -3.99 5.27
C VAL A 241 24.11 -3.55 4.20
N LEU A 242 23.85 -2.42 3.55
CA LEU A 242 24.69 -1.88 2.48
C LEU A 242 25.86 -1.02 2.99
N GLY A 243 26.00 -0.83 4.31
CA GLY A 243 27.03 0.05 4.89
C GLY A 243 26.84 1.53 4.53
N LEU A 244 25.61 1.95 4.24
CA LEU A 244 25.26 3.32 3.86
C LEU A 244 24.87 4.14 5.08
N GLN A 245 25.22 5.43 5.07
CA GLN A 245 24.74 6.36 6.09
C GLN A 245 23.26 6.68 5.86
N TYR A 246 22.42 6.29 6.81
CA TYR A 246 21.01 6.69 6.84
C TYR A 246 20.86 8.03 7.57
N LYS A 247 20.31 9.04 6.88
CA LYS A 247 19.82 10.26 7.52
C LYS A 247 18.31 10.26 7.44
N ARG A 248 17.64 10.27 8.60
CA ARG A 248 16.19 10.45 8.69
C ARG A 248 15.88 11.88 8.25
N GLY A 249 15.41 12.05 7.02
CA GLY A 249 15.14 13.35 6.41
C GLY A 249 13.82 13.32 5.65
N ILE A 250 12.83 13.98 6.24
CA ILE A 250 11.59 14.57 5.72
C ILE A 250 11.24 14.15 4.26
N ILE A 251 10.20 13.33 4.13
CA ILE A 251 9.38 13.24 2.90
C ILE A 251 8.62 14.56 2.75
#